data_AF-A0A1J5LUB5-F1
#
_entry.id   AF-A0A1J5LUB5-F1
#
_cell.length_a   1.000
_cell.length_b   1.000
_cell.length_c   1.000
_cell.angle_alpha   90.00
_cell.angle_beta   90.00
_cell.angle_gamma   90.00
#
_symmetry.space_group_name_H-M   'P 1'
#
loop_
_entity.id
_entity.type
_entity.pdbx_description
1 polymer ?
#
loop_
_entity_poly.entity_id
_entity_poly.type
_entity_poly.pdbx_seq_one_letter_code
_entity_poly.pdbx_strand_id
1 'polypeptide(L)'
;MFAPCPLVEGSVLMNIQHEDGETGWIHPAGESNEWHRIFRMTHHAEIALLEANLVYWINYDKDDFGLRLDQEFDYEIAWIFKEQGHSYYLLQRYIYGVACNMGIKPLSADLKCEMHNVKTGEEGTLYYPRYLWKW
;
A
#
# COMPACT_ATOMS: atom_id res chain seq x y z
N MET A 1 3.41 -7.81 -15.09
CA MET A 1 4.28 -6.77 -15.69
C MET A 1 5.22 -6.35 -14.57
N PHE A 2 6.54 -6.46 -14.74
CA PHE A 2 7.53 -6.09 -13.72
C PHE A 2 7.82 -4.59 -13.87
N ALA A 3 7.71 -3.81 -12.80
CA ALA A 3 8.06 -2.39 -12.85
C ALA A 3 9.56 -2.24 -13.23
N PRO A 4 9.92 -1.40 -14.22
CA PRO A 4 11.32 -1.04 -14.45
C PRO A 4 11.86 -0.32 -13.22
N CYS A 5 13.15 -0.51 -12.92
CA CYS A 5 13.90 0.02 -11.77
C CYS A 5 13.15 1.13 -10.98
N PRO A 6 12.67 0.86 -9.75
CA PRO A 6 11.80 1.79 -9.05
C PRO A 6 12.52 3.13 -8.82
N LEU A 7 11.96 4.21 -9.38
CA LEU A 7 12.39 5.59 -9.12
C LEU A 7 11.79 6.15 -7.83
N VAL A 8 10.90 5.37 -7.21
CA VAL A 8 10.23 5.70 -5.98
C VAL A 8 10.40 4.53 -5.04
N GLU A 9 10.99 4.79 -3.89
CA GLU A 9 10.97 3.90 -2.75
C GLU A 9 9.69 4.18 -1.97
N GLY A 10 9.01 3.14 -1.48
CA GLY A 10 7.81 3.35 -0.69
C GLY A 10 7.52 2.20 0.24
N SER A 11 6.72 2.47 1.26
CA SER A 11 6.29 1.50 2.26
C SER A 11 4.79 1.67 2.49
N VAL A 12 4.05 0.57 2.33
CA VAL A 12 2.61 0.57 2.56
C VAL A 12 2.33 0.14 3.99
N LEU A 13 1.80 1.06 4.78
CA LEU A 13 1.39 0.80 6.15
C LEU A 13 -0.14 0.71 6.23
N MET A 14 -0.62 -0.20 7.07
CA MET A 14 -2.05 -0.42 7.25
C MET A 14 -2.39 -0.67 8.71
N ASN A 15 -3.59 -0.23 9.11
CA ASN A 15 -4.23 -0.63 10.35
C ASN A 15 -5.57 -1.29 10.02
N ILE A 16 -5.72 -2.58 10.33
CA ILE A 16 -6.86 -3.41 9.92
C ILE A 16 -7.78 -3.66 11.10
N GLN A 17 -9.04 -3.29 10.92
CA GLN A 17 -10.08 -3.38 11.94
C GLN A 17 -10.84 -4.68 11.69
N HIS A 18 -11.00 -5.51 12.71
CA HIS A 18 -11.68 -6.81 12.68
C HIS A 18 -12.57 -6.98 13.92
N GLU A 19 -13.30 -8.09 14.02
CA GLU A 19 -14.28 -8.31 15.11
C GLU A 19 -13.63 -8.28 16.51
N ASP A 20 -12.42 -8.80 16.64
CA ASP A 20 -11.68 -8.87 17.90
C ASP A 20 -10.86 -7.60 18.24
N GLY A 21 -10.85 -6.58 17.38
CA GLY A 21 -10.10 -5.33 17.61
C GLY A 21 -9.43 -4.76 16.36
N GLU A 22 -8.24 -4.17 16.55
CA GLU A 22 -7.40 -3.62 15.48
C GLU A 22 -5.99 -4.18 15.54
N THR A 23 -5.33 -4.27 14.38
CA THR A 23 -3.94 -4.76 14.29
C THR A 23 -2.91 -3.76 14.77
N GLY A 24 -3.27 -2.48 14.87
CA GLY A 24 -2.31 -1.38 14.88
C GLY A 24 -1.66 -1.19 13.51
N TRP A 25 -0.78 -0.19 13.39
CA TRP A 25 -0.04 0.07 12.16
C TRP A 25 1.02 -1.00 11.92
N ILE A 26 0.84 -1.77 10.84
CA ILE A 26 1.76 -2.80 10.40
C ILE A 26 2.33 -2.46 9.01
N HIS A 27 3.57 -2.89 8.76
CA HIS A 27 4.22 -2.87 7.44
C HIS A 27 4.48 -4.32 6.99
N PRO A 28 3.61 -4.92 6.15
CA PRO A 28 3.68 -6.36 5.87
C PRO A 28 4.97 -6.78 5.15
N ALA A 29 5.57 -5.92 4.32
CA ALA A 29 6.84 -6.21 3.67
C ALA A 29 8.08 -5.94 4.55
N GLY A 30 7.92 -5.31 5.72
CA GLY A 30 9.04 -4.88 6.57
C GLY A 30 9.98 -6.01 6.93
N GLU A 31 9.44 -7.11 7.45
CA GLU A 31 10.24 -8.30 7.78
C GLU A 31 10.68 -9.07 6.52
N SER A 32 9.86 -9.09 5.47
CA SER A 32 10.13 -9.86 4.23
C SER A 32 11.44 -9.43 3.56
N ASN A 33 11.76 -8.13 3.59
CA ASN A 33 13.03 -7.61 3.10
C ASN A 33 14.23 -8.13 3.89
N GLU A 34 14.11 -8.21 5.21
CA GLU A 34 15.17 -8.74 6.08
C GLU A 34 15.35 -10.25 5.88
N TRP A 35 14.26 -11.01 5.86
CA TRP A 35 14.28 -12.45 5.62
C TRP A 35 14.86 -12.78 4.23
N HIS A 36 14.50 -12.02 3.19
CA HIS A 36 15.08 -12.23 1.86
C HIS A 36 16.60 -11.97 1.82
N ARG A 37 17.07 -10.93 2.52
CA ARG A 37 18.51 -10.61 2.61
C ARG A 37 19.30 -11.76 3.25
N ILE A 38 18.72 -12.39 4.28
CA ILE A 38 19.33 -13.49 5.03
C ILE A 38 19.23 -14.82 4.27
N PHE A 39 18.04 -15.15 3.75
CA PHE A 39 17.72 -16.44 3.12
C PHE A 39 17.56 -16.29 1.60
N ARG A 40 18.67 -16.02 0.91
CA ARG A 40 18.69 -15.87 -0.55
C ARG A 40 18.12 -17.11 -1.25
N MET A 41 17.45 -16.90 -2.39
CA MET A 41 16.83 -17.96 -3.23
C MET A 41 15.64 -18.70 -2.59
N THR A 42 14.96 -18.08 -1.62
CA THR A 42 13.69 -18.57 -1.06
C THR A 42 12.54 -17.62 -1.40
N HIS A 43 11.30 -18.05 -1.16
CA HIS A 43 10.05 -17.34 -1.49
C HIS A 43 9.76 -16.10 -0.61
N HIS A 44 10.68 -15.69 0.26
CA HIS A 44 10.46 -14.59 1.21
C HIS A 44 10.41 -13.20 0.56
N ALA A 45 10.76 -13.05 -0.72
CA ALA A 45 10.69 -11.77 -1.44
C ALA A 45 9.35 -11.49 -2.12
N GLU A 46 8.40 -12.44 -2.12
CA GLU A 46 7.18 -12.30 -2.92
C GLU A 46 6.29 -11.13 -2.45
N ILE A 47 6.16 -10.96 -1.13
CA ILE A 47 5.43 -9.83 -0.54
C ILE A 47 6.15 -8.51 -0.83
N ALA A 48 7.48 -8.47 -0.70
CA ALA A 48 8.27 -7.27 -1.00
C ALA A 48 8.16 -6.87 -2.48
N LEU A 49 8.20 -7.85 -3.39
CA LEU A 49 8.01 -7.62 -4.81
C LEU A 49 6.59 -7.13 -5.14
N LEU A 50 5.59 -7.70 -4.49
CA LEU A 50 4.21 -7.28 -4.66
C LEU A 50 4.02 -5.84 -4.16
N GLU A 51 4.58 -5.49 -3.00
CA GLU A 51 4.53 -4.13 -2.46
C GLU A 51 5.27 -3.13 -3.36
N ALA A 52 6.44 -3.49 -3.92
CA ALA A 52 7.14 -2.65 -4.88
C ALA A 52 6.30 -2.36 -6.15
N ASN A 53 5.58 -3.36 -6.66
CA ASN A 53 4.65 -3.15 -7.77
C ASN A 53 3.45 -2.29 -7.34
N LEU A 54 2.98 -2.42 -6.09
CA LEU A 54 1.91 -1.60 -5.56
C LEU A 54 2.34 -0.13 -5.46
N VAL A 55 3.52 0.15 -4.91
CA VAL A 55 4.10 1.50 -4.83
C VAL A 55 4.24 2.14 -6.21
N TYR A 56 4.63 1.37 -7.23
CA TYR A 56 4.65 1.87 -8.61
C TYR A 56 3.28 2.37 -9.07
N TRP A 57 2.22 1.58 -8.88
CA TRP A 57 0.87 1.99 -9.27
C TRP A 57 0.33 3.14 -8.42
N ILE A 58 0.70 3.18 -7.14
CA ILE A 58 0.39 4.30 -6.26
C ILE A 58 1.02 5.59 -6.80
N ASN A 59 2.30 5.55 -7.19
CA ASN A 59 2.95 6.73 -7.77
C ASN A 59 2.32 7.11 -9.11
N TYR A 60 1.99 6.13 -9.96
CA TYR A 60 1.31 6.38 -11.22
C TYR A 60 -0.02 7.12 -11.00
N ASP A 61 -0.89 6.61 -10.13
CA ASP A 61 -2.16 7.26 -9.84
C ASP A 61 -1.97 8.61 -9.14
N LYS A 62 -0.94 8.75 -8.28
CA LYS A 62 -0.58 10.03 -7.67
C LYS A 62 -0.32 11.10 -8.74
N ASP A 63 0.45 10.75 -9.77
CA ASP A 63 0.76 11.65 -10.86
C ASP A 63 -0.46 11.89 -11.79
N ASP A 64 -1.24 10.85 -12.08
CA ASP A 64 -2.41 10.91 -12.98
C ASP A 64 -3.56 11.75 -12.39
N PHE A 65 -3.85 11.59 -11.10
CA PHE A 65 -4.89 12.34 -10.38
C PHE A 65 -4.38 13.63 -9.73
N GLY A 66 -3.08 13.95 -9.87
CA GLY A 66 -2.48 15.16 -9.29
C GLY A 66 -2.51 15.19 -7.76
N LEU A 67 -2.40 14.02 -7.12
CA LEU A 67 -2.38 13.89 -5.66
C LEU A 67 -1.09 14.46 -5.08
N ARG A 68 -1.20 15.09 -3.91
CA ARG A 68 -0.07 15.66 -3.18
C ARG A 68 0.24 14.82 -1.95
N LEU A 69 1.52 14.68 -1.66
CA LEU A 69 1.97 14.07 -0.40
C LEU A 69 1.61 14.99 0.77
N ASP A 70 1.41 14.38 1.94
CA ASP A 70 1.07 15.01 3.21
C ASP A 70 -0.20 15.88 3.18
N GLN A 71 -1.08 15.60 2.22
CA GLN A 71 -2.38 16.25 2.08
C GLN A 71 -3.49 15.19 2.07
N GLU A 72 -4.61 15.51 2.74
CA GLU A 72 -5.83 14.72 2.62
C GLU A 72 -6.37 14.80 1.19
N PHE A 73 -6.99 13.71 0.74
CA PHE A 73 -7.65 13.69 -0.56
C PHE A 73 -8.81 14.69 -0.55
N ASP A 74 -8.91 15.50 -1.60
CA ASP A 74 -10.14 16.22 -1.88
C ASP A 74 -11.28 15.19 -2.04
N TYR A 75 -12.46 15.47 -1.50
CA TYR A 75 -13.62 14.58 -1.56
C TYR A 75 -13.96 14.18 -3.01
N GLU A 76 -13.86 15.12 -3.95
CA GLU A 76 -14.17 14.86 -5.36
C GLU A 76 -13.15 13.90 -5.99
N ILE A 77 -11.86 14.11 -5.69
CA ILE A 77 -10.77 13.26 -6.15
C ILE A 77 -10.80 11.90 -5.46
N ALA A 78 -11.14 11.83 -4.17
CA ALA A 78 -11.27 10.58 -3.42
C ALA A 78 -12.31 9.64 -4.04
N TRP A 79 -13.42 10.20 -4.54
CA TRP A 79 -14.45 9.42 -5.22
C TRP A 79 -13.95 8.90 -6.57
N ILE A 80 -13.34 9.75 -7.39
CA ILE A 80 -12.79 9.35 -8.70
C ILE A 80 -11.70 8.30 -8.51
N PHE A 81 -10.78 8.52 -7.58
CA PHE A 81 -9.70 7.61 -7.25
C PHE A 81 -10.23 6.24 -6.79
N LYS A 82 -11.32 6.22 -6.02
CA LYS A 82 -11.96 4.97 -5.59
C LYS A 82 -12.57 4.18 -6.75
N GLU A 83 -13.12 4.86 -7.75
CA GLU A 83 -13.79 4.22 -8.89
C GLU A 83 -12.82 3.89 -10.04
N GLN A 84 -11.76 4.67 -10.22
CA GLN A 84 -10.88 4.63 -11.40
C GLN A 84 -9.40 4.35 -11.06
N GLY A 85 -8.98 4.54 -9.82
CA GLY A 85 -7.59 4.34 -9.39
C GLY A 85 -7.20 2.86 -9.42
N HIS A 86 -6.20 2.53 -10.23
CA HIS A 86 -5.73 1.15 -10.34
C HIS A 86 -5.08 0.68 -9.03
N SER A 87 -4.33 1.56 -8.38
CA SER A 87 -3.70 1.29 -7.09
C SER A 87 -4.72 1.06 -5.98
N TYR A 88 -5.89 1.72 -6.01
CA TYR A 88 -6.95 1.50 -5.02
C TYR A 88 -7.46 0.06 -5.04
N TYR A 89 -7.73 -0.48 -6.23
CA TYR A 89 -8.15 -1.87 -6.40
C TYR A 89 -7.07 -2.87 -5.93
N LEU A 90 -5.81 -2.60 -6.26
CA LEU A 90 -4.69 -3.44 -5.84
C LEU A 90 -4.47 -3.39 -4.32
N LEU A 91 -4.57 -2.20 -3.72
CA LEU A 91 -4.50 -1.99 -2.27
C LEU A 91 -5.56 -2.81 -1.54
N GLN A 92 -6.81 -2.76 -1.99
CA GLN A 92 -7.91 -3.55 -1.40
C GLN A 92 -7.56 -5.05 -1.37
N ARG A 93 -7.06 -5.59 -2.48
CA ARG A 93 -6.68 -7.01 -2.57
C ARG A 93 -5.47 -7.34 -1.71
N TYR A 94 -4.51 -6.43 -1.66
CA TYR A 94 -3.32 -6.58 -0.85
C TYR A 94 -3.67 -6.69 0.64
N ILE A 95 -4.47 -5.76 1.16
CA ILE A 95 -4.88 -5.75 2.57
C ILE A 95 -5.72 -6.98 2.91
N TYR A 96 -6.63 -7.36 2.01
CA TYR A 96 -7.42 -8.56 2.19
C TYR A 96 -6.52 -9.81 2.29
N GLY A 97 -5.52 -9.91 1.41
CA GLY A 97 -4.53 -11.00 1.45
C GLY A 97 -3.73 -11.01 2.76
N VAL A 98 -3.28 -9.86 3.24
CA VAL A 98 -2.60 -9.70 4.52
C VAL A 98 -3.50 -10.14 5.68
N ALA A 99 -4.75 -9.67 5.72
CA ALA A 99 -5.74 -10.05 6.72
C ALA A 99 -5.98 -11.57 6.75
N CYS A 100 -6.17 -12.19 5.59
CA CYS A 100 -6.30 -13.65 5.47
C CYS A 100 -5.06 -14.40 5.98
N ASN A 101 -3.86 -13.90 5.67
CA ASN A 101 -2.61 -14.50 6.16
C ASN A 101 -2.47 -14.40 7.69
N MET A 102 -3.04 -13.36 8.29
CA MET A 102 -3.15 -13.20 9.75
C MET A 102 -4.31 -14.01 10.36
N GLY A 103 -5.13 -14.67 9.54
CA GLY A 103 -6.31 -15.42 10.01
C GLY A 103 -7.48 -14.56 10.45
N ILE A 104 -7.52 -13.27 10.07
CA ILE A 104 -8.57 -12.33 10.44
C ILE A 104 -9.47 -11.97 9.26
N LYS A 105 -10.72 -11.63 9.57
CA LYS A 105 -11.70 -11.13 8.59
C LYS A 105 -11.77 -9.60 8.69
N PRO A 106 -11.34 -8.85 7.65
CA PRO A 106 -11.25 -7.39 7.75
C PRO A 106 -12.63 -6.71 7.63
N LEU A 107 -12.94 -5.80 8.55
CA LEU A 107 -14.15 -4.95 8.51
C LEU A 107 -13.85 -3.60 7.84
N SER A 108 -12.74 -2.99 8.23
CA SER A 108 -12.25 -1.74 7.64
C SER A 108 -10.73 -1.66 7.73
N ALA A 109 -10.11 -0.76 6.97
CA ALA A 109 -8.67 -0.53 7.09
C ALA A 109 -8.32 0.94 6.83
N ASP A 110 -7.45 1.47 7.67
CA ASP A 110 -6.74 2.73 7.43
C ASP A 110 -5.42 2.43 6.74
N LEU A 111 -5.05 3.28 5.78
CA LEU A 111 -3.92 3.03 4.88
C LEU A 111 -3.12 4.31 4.68
N LYS A 112 -1.80 4.16 4.67
CA LYS A 112 -0.89 5.21 4.23
C LYS A 112 0.26 4.61 3.45
N CYS A 113 0.76 5.36 2.47
CA CYS A 113 1.96 5.01 1.74
C CYS A 113 3.01 6.07 2.01
N GLU A 114 4.09 5.71 2.68
CA GLU A 114 5.26 6.56 2.84
C GLU A 114 6.10 6.41 1.56
N MET A 115 6.48 7.52 0.94
CA MET A 115 7.13 7.52 -0.38
C MET A 115 8.32 8.47 -0.41
N HIS A 116 9.36 8.06 -1.13
CA HIS A 116 10.55 8.86 -1.42
C HIS A 116 10.93 8.68 -2.90
N ASN A 117 10.86 9.77 -3.65
CA ASN A 117 11.27 9.81 -5.05
C ASN A 117 12.78 10.06 -5.16
N VAL A 118 13.54 9.03 -5.53
CA VAL A 118 15.00 9.11 -5.58
C VAL A 118 15.52 10.06 -6.68
N LYS A 119 14.68 10.41 -7.66
CA LYS A 119 15.05 11.32 -8.76
C LYS A 119 14.85 12.78 -8.38
N THR A 120 13.75 13.11 -7.71
CA THR A 120 13.41 14.51 -7.37
C THR A 120 13.80 14.89 -5.94
N GLY A 121 14.01 13.90 -5.05
CA GLY A 121 14.19 14.10 -3.62
C GLY A 121 12.89 14.44 -2.88
N GLU A 122 11.73 14.36 -3.54
CA GLU A 122 10.43 14.54 -2.91
C GLU A 122 10.13 13.35 -1.99
N GLU A 123 9.78 13.63 -0.74
CA GLU A 123 9.37 12.64 0.26
C GLU A 123 8.08 13.08 0.95
N GLY A 124 7.32 12.12 1.45
CA GLY A 124 6.10 12.39 2.19
C GLY A 124 5.17 11.19 2.23
N THR A 125 3.97 11.40 2.77
CA THR A 125 2.98 10.35 2.99
C THR A 125 1.71 10.59 2.19
N LEU A 126 1.26 9.58 1.45
CA LEU A 126 -0.06 9.58 0.85
C LEU A 126 -1.05 8.90 1.81
N TYR A 127 -2.05 9.65 2.29
CA TYR A 127 -3.06 9.17 3.22
C TYR A 127 -4.32 8.75 2.48
N TYR A 128 -4.72 7.49 2.56
CA TYR A 128 -5.89 7.01 1.85
C TYR A 128 -7.16 7.18 2.67
N PRO A 129 -8.31 7.37 2.00
CA PRO A 129 -9.60 7.21 2.64
C PRO A 129 -9.73 5.81 3.27
N ARG A 130 -10.35 5.73 4.44
CA ARG A 130 -10.62 4.45 5.11
C ARG A 130 -11.40 3.51 4.19
N TYR A 131 -10.89 2.31 4.03
CA TYR A 131 -11.57 1.25 3.29
C TYR A 131 -12.60 0.53 4.17
N LEU A 132 -13.77 0.20 3.61
CA LEU A 132 -14.83 -0.56 4.29
C LEU A 132 -15.19 -1.79 3.45
N TRP A 133 -15.08 -3.00 4.03
CA TRP A 133 -15.56 -4.21 3.38
C TRP A 133 -17.06 -4.38 3.60
N LYS A 134 -17.79 -4.66 2.50
CA LYS A 134 -19.17 -5.13 2.54
C LYS A 134 -19.16 -6.64 2.32
N TRP A 135 -19.72 -7.37 3.28
CA TRP A 135 -19.83 -8.82 3.25
C TRP A 135 -21.22 -9.26 2.79
#